data_AF-A0A5J4VL10-F1
#
_entry.id   AF-A0A5J4VL10-F1
#
_cell.length_a   1.000
_cell.length_b   1.000
_cell.length_c   1.000
_cell.angle_alpha   90.00
_cell.angle_beta   90.00
_cell.angle_gamma   90.00
#
_symmetry.space_group_name_H-M   'P 1'
#
loop_
_entity.id
_entity.type
_entity.pdbx_description
1 polymer ?
#
loop_
_entity_poly.entity_id
_entity_poly.type
_entity_poly.pdbx_seq_one_letter_code
_entity_poly.pdbx_strand_id
1 'polypeptide(L)'
;MFITGNGNYNPALERIDLEGMKIYNNSADKGGLSIFVAMSQLKELCYYGIDGQYIKGNYSDTDSDEQDLEGIQMQFAQFNSAQQNQIEQRTIHLEEYWKLPFELICGGAIYAQVSFGGNLTIDGLCKFAQCYTAEDGSGIWAQISGVNSLLTLEDGLKFDTCQNDSNYSQGGGIYFEIYGQATSIINNVQFSYCNASSGGGVYLYGRNQVKQIFDGTKFTNCEAYYDGGGLNARIDSQNSVLELINITFENCNVIGDNSKGGGLYLVVNTNISLLISETCLFKNCSSGFVGGGCSMICEGSEIQIQITGKLEFENCSSKSGGGMRININNQATVDINQISFKDCLAQSGGGLYADIKYGGKLTINGICSFLNCESLNGGGIYSYIISDGQLIIMNQCIFTECESKSGSGGGIYSNVNDGIIKIEDAIFDRCACSQPGNGGGIALIQGSSSIISITNSSFNDSKTISNSLDQRYGWGGEILQSVFIEISGFTEDGLRLSK
;
A
#
# COMPACT_ATOMS: atom_id res chain seq x y z
N MET A 1 -17.00 -21.99 -41.58
CA MET A 1 -17.45 -23.12 -40.74
C MET A 1 -18.05 -22.54 -39.47
N PHE A 2 -19.17 -23.05 -38.95
CA PHE A 2 -19.75 -22.57 -37.70
C PHE A 2 -19.77 -23.69 -36.66
N ILE A 3 -19.13 -23.49 -35.50
CA ILE A 3 -18.97 -24.50 -34.45
C ILE A 3 -19.75 -24.05 -33.21
N THR A 4 -20.62 -24.93 -32.70
CA THR A 4 -21.38 -24.69 -31.48
C THR A 4 -21.79 -26.02 -30.82
N GLY A 5 -22.31 -25.97 -29.60
CA GLY A 5 -22.72 -27.15 -28.85
C GLY A 5 -23.63 -26.84 -27.67
N ASN A 6 -24.27 -27.90 -27.15
CA ASN A 6 -25.04 -27.85 -25.92
C ASN A 6 -24.20 -28.39 -24.77
N GLY A 7 -24.08 -27.63 -23.68
CA GLY A 7 -23.30 -28.00 -22.50
C GLY A 7 -21.86 -27.47 -22.52
N ASN A 8 -21.08 -27.87 -21.51
CA ASN A 8 -19.69 -27.42 -21.36
C ASN A 8 -18.75 -28.29 -22.19
N TYR A 9 -17.86 -27.66 -22.97
CA TYR A 9 -16.81 -28.37 -23.71
C TYR A 9 -15.63 -28.68 -22.77
N ASN A 10 -15.04 -29.88 -22.91
CA ASN A 10 -13.84 -30.29 -22.20
C ASN A 10 -12.72 -30.57 -23.24
N PRO A 11 -11.71 -29.70 -23.34
CA PRO A 11 -10.62 -29.84 -24.31
C PRO A 11 -9.83 -31.16 -24.18
N ALA A 12 -9.72 -31.72 -22.97
CA ALA A 12 -8.99 -32.97 -22.72
C ALA A 12 -9.59 -34.22 -23.38
N LEU A 13 -10.78 -34.10 -23.97
CA LEU A 13 -11.40 -35.17 -24.75
C LEU A 13 -11.09 -35.08 -26.26
N GLU A 14 -10.38 -34.04 -26.70
CA GLU A 14 -9.93 -33.81 -28.09
C GLU A 14 -11.05 -33.98 -29.13
N ARG A 15 -12.30 -33.65 -28.75
CA ARG A 15 -13.47 -33.84 -29.63
C ARG A 15 -13.56 -32.80 -30.75
N ILE A 16 -12.77 -31.74 -30.65
CA ILE A 16 -12.60 -30.72 -31.70
C ILE A 16 -11.10 -30.69 -31.96
N ASP A 17 -10.72 -31.14 -33.13
CA ASP A 17 -9.35 -31.15 -33.62
C ASP A 17 -9.39 -30.77 -35.11
N LEU A 18 -8.98 -29.54 -35.39
CA LEU A 18 -8.86 -28.99 -36.73
C LEU A 18 -7.39 -28.85 -37.16
N GLU A 19 -6.48 -29.57 -36.51
CA GLU A 19 -5.07 -29.57 -36.89
C GLU A 19 -4.92 -30.01 -38.36
N GLY A 20 -4.12 -29.26 -39.13
CA GLY A 20 -3.92 -29.50 -40.56
C GLY A 20 -5.10 -29.08 -41.46
N MET A 21 -6.16 -28.47 -40.92
CA MET A 21 -7.20 -27.85 -41.72
C MET A 21 -6.61 -26.76 -42.63
N LYS A 22 -7.08 -26.73 -43.88
CA LYS A 22 -6.65 -25.78 -44.91
C LYS A 22 -7.73 -24.73 -45.18
N ILE A 23 -7.40 -23.49 -44.88
CA ILE A 23 -8.20 -22.27 -45.04
C ILE A 23 -7.71 -21.51 -46.27
N TYR A 24 -8.56 -21.36 -47.29
CA TYR A 24 -8.25 -20.59 -48.49
C TYR A 24 -9.51 -19.97 -49.11
N ASN A 25 -9.47 -18.65 -49.38
CA ASN A 25 -10.47 -17.93 -50.17
C ASN A 25 -11.92 -18.16 -49.71
N ASN A 26 -12.14 -18.25 -48.38
CA ASN A 26 -13.48 -18.36 -47.84
C ASN A 26 -14.12 -16.98 -47.69
N SER A 27 -15.44 -16.95 -47.61
CA SER A 27 -16.20 -15.73 -47.38
C SER A 27 -17.41 -16.04 -46.52
N ALA A 28 -17.73 -15.14 -45.59
CA ALA A 28 -18.99 -15.12 -44.86
C ALA A 28 -19.55 -13.71 -44.89
N ASP A 29 -20.88 -13.59 -44.95
CA ASP A 29 -21.54 -12.27 -44.91
C ASP A 29 -21.40 -11.60 -43.52
N LYS A 30 -21.12 -12.39 -42.47
CA LYS A 30 -21.03 -11.93 -41.07
C LYS A 30 -20.05 -12.78 -40.28
N GLY A 31 -18.90 -12.21 -39.95
CA GLY A 31 -17.91 -12.71 -39.01
C GLY A 31 -17.34 -14.10 -39.28
N GLY A 32 -16.08 -14.34 -38.92
CA GLY A 32 -15.43 -15.64 -39.05
C GLY A 32 -15.49 -16.18 -40.49
N LEU A 33 -14.83 -15.49 -41.42
CA LEU A 33 -14.83 -15.79 -42.86
C LEU A 33 -14.57 -17.28 -43.11
N SER A 34 -13.73 -17.88 -42.28
CA SER A 34 -13.37 -19.29 -42.36
C SER A 34 -13.92 -20.11 -41.19
N ILE A 35 -13.82 -19.63 -39.95
CA ILE A 35 -14.40 -20.25 -38.76
C ILE A 35 -15.05 -19.19 -37.88
N PHE A 36 -16.26 -19.48 -37.44
CA PHE A 36 -16.90 -18.81 -36.33
C PHE A 36 -17.27 -19.82 -35.23
N VAL A 37 -16.88 -19.57 -33.98
CA VAL A 37 -17.18 -20.47 -32.86
C VAL A 37 -18.07 -19.79 -31.82
N ALA A 38 -19.19 -20.41 -31.46
CA ALA A 38 -20.09 -19.96 -30.39
C ALA A 38 -20.21 -21.04 -29.31
N MET A 39 -19.48 -20.88 -28.21
CA MET A 39 -19.56 -21.77 -27.04
C MET A 39 -19.13 -21.09 -25.74
N SER A 40 -19.49 -21.64 -24.59
CA SER A 40 -19.09 -21.10 -23.29
C SER A 40 -17.59 -21.26 -22.97
N GLN A 41 -16.94 -22.30 -23.49
CA GLN A 41 -15.52 -22.61 -23.26
C GLN A 41 -14.64 -22.26 -24.48
N LEU A 42 -14.95 -21.14 -25.13
CA LEU A 42 -14.25 -20.72 -26.35
C LEU A 42 -12.77 -20.46 -26.08
N LYS A 43 -12.48 -19.81 -24.94
CA LYS A 43 -11.14 -19.48 -24.48
C LYS A 43 -10.31 -20.76 -24.28
N GLU A 44 -10.89 -21.74 -23.60
CA GLU A 44 -10.26 -23.02 -23.29
C GLU A 44 -9.99 -23.86 -24.55
N LEU A 45 -10.88 -23.81 -25.55
CA LEU A 45 -10.63 -24.43 -26.86
C LEU A 45 -9.44 -23.77 -27.59
N CYS A 46 -9.33 -22.45 -27.54
CA CYS A 46 -8.27 -21.70 -28.20
C CYS A 46 -6.92 -21.82 -27.48
N TYR A 47 -6.92 -22.06 -26.16
CA TYR A 47 -5.70 -22.28 -25.39
C TYR A 47 -5.18 -23.71 -25.37
N TYR A 48 -6.04 -24.70 -25.55
CA TYR A 48 -5.61 -26.08 -25.47
C TYR A 48 -4.62 -26.39 -26.60
N GLY A 49 -3.49 -27.04 -26.26
CA GLY A 49 -2.37 -27.23 -27.19
C GLY A 49 -1.38 -26.06 -27.18
N ILE A 50 -0.66 -25.86 -28.30
CA ILE A 50 0.32 -24.77 -28.48
C ILE A 50 -0.20 -23.79 -29.54
N ASP A 51 -0.22 -22.49 -29.25
CA ASP A 51 -0.55 -21.41 -30.20
C ASP A 51 -1.86 -21.63 -31.00
N GLY A 52 -2.92 -22.11 -30.35
CA GLY A 52 -4.21 -22.38 -31.00
C GLY A 52 -4.26 -23.67 -31.82
N GLN A 53 -3.34 -24.60 -31.60
CA GLN A 53 -3.14 -25.87 -32.33
C GLN A 53 -4.42 -26.51 -32.88
N TYR A 54 -5.45 -26.72 -32.04
CA TYR A 54 -6.64 -27.48 -32.40
C TYR A 54 -7.70 -26.69 -33.18
N ILE A 55 -7.53 -25.38 -33.39
CA ILE A 55 -8.50 -24.53 -34.09
C ILE A 55 -7.88 -23.71 -35.23
N LYS A 56 -6.58 -23.44 -35.18
CA LYS A 56 -5.87 -22.52 -36.08
C LYS A 56 -5.70 -23.08 -37.50
N GLY A 57 -5.56 -24.39 -37.67
CA GLY A 57 -5.31 -24.99 -38.98
C GLY A 57 -4.02 -24.43 -39.63
N ASN A 58 -4.13 -23.87 -40.84
CA ASN A 58 -3.04 -23.16 -41.53
C ASN A 58 -3.09 -21.63 -41.41
N TYR A 59 -3.90 -21.08 -40.50
CA TYR A 59 -3.92 -19.65 -40.19
C TYR A 59 -2.55 -19.18 -39.66
N SER A 60 -2.07 -18.05 -40.17
CA SER A 60 -0.81 -17.42 -39.81
C SER A 60 -1.07 -16.12 -39.05
N ASP A 61 -0.49 -15.98 -37.86
CA ASP A 61 -0.58 -14.74 -37.06
C ASP A 61 0.05 -13.52 -37.75
N THR A 62 0.85 -13.74 -38.80
CA THR A 62 1.52 -12.68 -39.57
C THR A 62 0.84 -12.37 -40.90
N ASP A 63 0.22 -13.36 -41.53
CA ASP A 63 -0.18 -13.27 -42.94
C ASP A 63 -1.67 -13.50 -43.19
N SER A 64 -2.40 -14.08 -42.24
CA SER A 64 -3.84 -14.34 -42.38
C SER A 64 -4.67 -13.13 -41.95
N ASP A 65 -5.90 -13.04 -42.47
CA ASP A 65 -6.85 -12.00 -42.08
C ASP A 65 -7.49 -12.38 -40.74
N GLU A 66 -7.40 -11.52 -39.72
CA GLU A 66 -7.98 -11.77 -38.38
C GLU A 66 -9.48 -12.09 -38.39
N GLN A 67 -10.19 -11.67 -39.45
CA GLN A 67 -11.60 -12.01 -39.65
C GLN A 67 -11.81 -13.46 -40.10
N ASP A 68 -10.77 -14.21 -40.49
CA ASP A 68 -10.89 -15.63 -40.84
C ASP A 68 -11.35 -16.46 -39.65
N LEU A 69 -10.85 -16.14 -38.45
CA LEU A 69 -11.10 -16.90 -37.23
C LEU A 69 -11.69 -16.00 -36.16
N GLU A 70 -13.01 -16.10 -35.97
CA GLU A 70 -13.72 -15.33 -34.96
C GLU A 70 -14.56 -16.23 -34.04
N GLY A 71 -15.01 -15.68 -32.93
CA GLY A 71 -15.98 -16.37 -32.10
C GLY A 71 -16.56 -15.50 -31.00
N ILE A 72 -17.45 -16.10 -30.24
CA ILE A 72 -18.15 -15.47 -29.12
C ILE A 72 -18.29 -16.48 -27.97
N GLN A 73 -17.93 -16.03 -26.76
CA GLN A 73 -18.08 -16.85 -25.56
C GLN A 73 -19.56 -16.85 -25.11
N MET A 74 -20.36 -17.75 -25.68
CA MET A 74 -21.80 -17.83 -25.50
C MET A 74 -22.33 -19.23 -25.83
N GLN A 75 -23.27 -19.76 -25.04
CA GLN A 75 -23.89 -21.05 -25.36
C GLN A 75 -24.84 -20.96 -26.56
N PHE A 76 -25.06 -22.06 -27.27
CA PHE A 76 -25.90 -22.09 -28.48
C PHE A 76 -27.32 -21.52 -28.25
N ALA A 77 -27.96 -21.86 -27.13
CA ALA A 77 -29.29 -21.35 -26.80
C ALA A 77 -29.32 -19.82 -26.63
N GLN A 78 -28.26 -19.25 -26.06
CA GLN A 78 -28.10 -17.80 -25.91
C GLN A 78 -27.79 -17.15 -27.25
N PHE A 79 -26.92 -17.76 -28.07
CA PHE A 79 -26.59 -17.26 -29.41
C PHE A 79 -27.83 -17.17 -30.29
N ASN A 80 -28.70 -18.19 -30.28
CA ASN A 80 -29.95 -18.21 -31.05
C ASN A 80 -31.00 -17.19 -30.56
N SER A 81 -30.89 -16.72 -29.32
CA SER A 81 -31.82 -15.73 -28.75
C SER A 81 -31.24 -14.32 -28.66
N ALA A 82 -29.94 -14.15 -28.97
CA ALA A 82 -29.27 -12.86 -28.96
C ALA A 82 -29.68 -11.99 -30.15
N GLN A 83 -29.69 -10.68 -29.93
CA GLN A 83 -29.85 -9.71 -31.00
C GLN A 83 -28.56 -9.59 -31.83
N GLN A 84 -28.66 -9.27 -33.11
CA GLN A 84 -27.50 -9.20 -34.01
C GLN A 84 -26.42 -8.24 -33.51
N ASN A 85 -26.81 -7.06 -33.02
CA ASN A 85 -25.87 -6.08 -32.45
C ASN A 85 -25.12 -6.61 -31.21
N GLN A 86 -25.74 -7.49 -30.41
CA GLN A 86 -25.10 -8.10 -29.26
C GLN A 86 -24.08 -9.15 -29.67
N ILE A 87 -24.30 -9.83 -30.79
CA ILE A 87 -23.32 -10.76 -31.35
C ILE A 87 -22.15 -9.97 -31.90
N GLU A 88 -22.40 -8.96 -32.75
CA GLU A 88 -21.35 -8.12 -33.34
C GLU A 88 -20.47 -7.41 -32.30
N GLN A 89 -21.06 -6.91 -31.21
CA GLN A 89 -20.30 -6.26 -30.12
C GLN A 89 -19.46 -7.21 -29.26
N ARG A 90 -19.77 -8.51 -29.28
CA ARG A 90 -19.15 -9.52 -28.40
C ARG A 90 -18.31 -10.55 -29.16
N THR A 91 -18.36 -10.51 -30.50
CA THR A 91 -17.44 -11.26 -31.35
C THR A 91 -16.04 -10.73 -31.16
N ILE A 92 -15.08 -11.65 -31.18
CA ILE A 92 -13.66 -11.40 -31.03
C ILE A 92 -12.88 -12.24 -32.04
N HIS A 93 -11.72 -11.76 -32.43
CA HIS A 93 -10.75 -12.55 -33.19
C HIS A 93 -10.16 -13.62 -32.28
N LEU A 94 -10.17 -14.87 -32.71
CA LEU A 94 -9.73 -15.99 -31.86
C LEU A 94 -8.22 -15.93 -31.56
N GLU A 95 -7.46 -15.25 -32.42
CA GLU A 95 -6.03 -15.00 -32.27
C GLU A 95 -5.70 -14.28 -30.95
N GLU A 96 -6.60 -13.44 -30.44
CA GLU A 96 -6.44 -12.77 -29.14
C GLU A 96 -6.31 -13.78 -28.00
N TYR A 97 -6.91 -14.97 -28.12
CA TYR A 97 -6.78 -15.98 -27.09
C TYR A 97 -5.40 -16.62 -27.09
N TRP A 98 -4.88 -17.14 -28.20
CA TRP A 98 -3.57 -17.80 -28.19
C TRP A 98 -2.38 -16.85 -28.31
N LYS A 99 -2.58 -15.56 -28.61
CA LYS A 99 -1.56 -14.51 -28.45
C LYS A 99 -1.28 -14.16 -26.99
N LEU A 100 -2.26 -14.33 -26.10
CA LEU A 100 -2.08 -14.07 -24.68
C LEU A 100 -1.29 -15.24 -24.06
N PRO A 101 -0.10 -15.02 -23.48
CA PRO A 101 0.62 -16.09 -22.83
C PRO A 101 -0.17 -16.59 -21.62
N PHE A 102 -0.54 -17.87 -21.69
CA PHE A 102 -0.77 -18.83 -20.60
C PHE A 102 -1.76 -18.46 -19.48
N GLU A 103 -2.79 -19.29 -19.34
CA GLU A 103 -3.62 -19.34 -18.15
C GLU A 103 -2.80 -19.54 -16.86
N LEU A 104 -3.09 -18.68 -15.86
CA LEU A 104 -3.15 -19.02 -14.43
C LEU A 104 -1.90 -19.65 -13.79
N ILE A 105 -0.76 -18.99 -13.84
CA ILE A 105 0.34 -19.31 -12.92
C ILE A 105 0.89 -17.99 -12.38
N CYS A 106 1.03 -17.90 -11.06
CA CYS A 106 1.79 -16.83 -10.42
C CYS A 106 3.14 -16.60 -11.13
N GLY A 107 3.65 -15.37 -11.20
CA GLY A 107 4.95 -15.12 -11.83
C GLY A 107 4.90 -15.11 -13.35
N GLY A 108 4.14 -14.18 -13.94
CA GLY A 108 3.86 -14.13 -15.38
C GLY A 108 5.10 -14.03 -16.28
N ALA A 109 6.24 -13.59 -15.74
CA ALA A 109 7.53 -13.74 -16.40
C ALA A 109 8.43 -14.78 -15.71
N ILE A 110 8.49 -14.80 -14.37
CA ILE A 110 9.34 -15.73 -13.61
C ILE A 110 8.58 -16.30 -12.42
N TYR A 111 8.57 -17.63 -12.35
CA TYR A 111 8.24 -18.39 -11.15
C TYR A 111 9.52 -19.03 -10.58
N ALA A 112 9.90 -18.67 -9.35
CA ALA A 112 11.17 -19.10 -8.75
C ALA A 112 11.00 -19.71 -7.35
N GLN A 113 11.69 -20.83 -7.12
CA GLN A 113 11.89 -21.40 -5.78
C GLN A 113 13.40 -21.52 -5.53
N VAL A 114 13.92 -20.71 -4.61
CA VAL A 114 15.33 -20.66 -4.25
C VAL A 114 15.50 -21.29 -2.87
N SER A 115 16.13 -22.47 -2.81
CA SER A 115 16.24 -23.25 -1.58
C SER A 115 17.62 -23.85 -1.39
N PHE A 116 17.90 -24.32 -0.16
CA PHE A 116 19.11 -25.09 0.18
C PHE A 116 20.44 -24.35 -0.13
N GLY A 117 20.50 -23.04 0.10
CA GLY A 117 21.69 -22.24 -0.21
C GLY A 117 21.81 -21.85 -1.68
N GLY A 118 20.74 -22.02 -2.46
CA GLY A 118 20.68 -21.55 -3.85
C GLY A 118 20.77 -20.03 -3.95
N ASN A 119 21.26 -19.56 -5.10
CA ASN A 119 21.34 -18.14 -5.41
C ASN A 119 20.68 -17.88 -6.77
N LEU A 120 19.73 -16.96 -6.80
CA LEU A 120 19.14 -16.42 -8.03
C LEU A 120 19.48 -14.93 -8.11
N THR A 121 20.13 -14.53 -9.19
CA THR A 121 20.41 -13.13 -9.52
C THR A 121 19.72 -12.78 -10.82
N ILE A 122 18.99 -11.67 -10.84
CA ILE A 122 18.39 -11.10 -12.05
C ILE A 122 19.13 -9.80 -12.35
N ASP A 123 19.82 -9.83 -13.49
CA ASP A 123 20.66 -8.74 -13.98
C ASP A 123 19.82 -7.49 -14.32
N GLY A 124 20.41 -6.32 -14.03
CA GLY A 124 19.78 -5.01 -14.21
C GLY A 124 19.41 -4.63 -15.64
N LEU A 125 19.89 -5.37 -16.64
CA LEU A 125 19.53 -5.17 -18.04
C LEU A 125 18.13 -5.73 -18.37
N CYS A 126 17.52 -6.52 -17.49
CA CYS A 126 16.19 -7.07 -17.69
C CYS A 126 15.09 -5.98 -17.56
N LYS A 127 14.03 -6.13 -18.34
CA LYS A 127 12.79 -5.35 -18.23
C LYS A 127 11.58 -6.28 -18.23
N PHE A 128 10.77 -6.19 -17.19
CA PHE A 128 9.47 -6.84 -17.08
C PHE A 128 8.41 -5.81 -17.49
N ALA A 129 7.95 -5.88 -18.72
CA ALA A 129 6.95 -4.95 -19.26
C ALA A 129 5.67 -5.70 -19.57
N GLN A 130 4.52 -5.10 -19.25
CA GLN A 130 3.20 -5.63 -19.62
C GLN A 130 3.02 -7.08 -19.15
N CYS A 131 3.42 -7.36 -17.91
CA CYS A 131 3.23 -8.67 -17.31
C CYS A 131 1.81 -8.75 -16.74
N TYR A 132 1.10 -9.83 -17.04
CA TYR A 132 -0.29 -10.03 -16.63
C TYR A 132 -0.47 -11.42 -16.05
N THR A 133 -1.07 -11.52 -14.87
CA THR A 133 -1.44 -12.82 -14.28
C THR A 133 -2.78 -12.75 -13.57
N ALA A 134 -3.47 -13.89 -13.48
CA ALA A 134 -4.69 -14.02 -12.68
C ALA A 134 -4.42 -14.15 -11.18
N GLU A 135 -3.20 -14.49 -10.75
CA GLU A 135 -2.87 -14.74 -9.33
C GLU A 135 -1.85 -13.73 -8.80
N ASP A 136 -0.75 -14.15 -8.16
CA ASP A 136 0.22 -13.28 -7.48
C ASP A 136 1.48 -13.05 -8.32
N GLY A 137 2.10 -11.87 -8.17
CA GLY A 137 3.41 -11.59 -8.73
C GLY A 137 3.40 -11.54 -10.25
N SER A 138 2.74 -10.56 -10.88
CA SER A 138 2.56 -10.65 -12.35
C SER A 138 3.89 -10.63 -13.12
N GLY A 139 4.91 -9.94 -12.62
CA GLY A 139 6.27 -10.07 -13.13
C GLY A 139 6.97 -11.29 -12.55
N ILE A 140 7.19 -11.29 -11.23
CA ILE A 140 7.90 -12.37 -10.54
C ILE A 140 7.07 -12.89 -9.37
N TRP A 141 6.96 -14.20 -9.29
CA TRP A 141 6.61 -14.92 -8.07
C TRP A 141 7.85 -15.65 -7.57
N ALA A 142 8.25 -15.41 -6.32
CA ALA A 142 9.43 -16.06 -5.75
C ALA A 142 9.22 -16.56 -4.33
N GLN A 143 9.73 -17.76 -4.05
CA GLN A 143 9.87 -18.29 -2.70
C GLN A 143 11.35 -18.51 -2.40
N ILE A 144 11.87 -17.90 -1.34
CA ILE A 144 13.27 -17.99 -0.94
C ILE A 144 13.33 -18.62 0.44
N SER A 145 13.93 -19.81 0.54
CA SER A 145 13.91 -20.60 1.75
C SER A 145 15.22 -21.24 2.16
N GLY A 146 15.49 -21.27 3.47
CA GLY A 146 16.63 -21.96 4.03
C GLY A 146 17.91 -21.12 4.10
N VAL A 147 18.82 -21.57 4.97
CA VAL A 147 20.05 -20.86 5.31
C VAL A 147 20.89 -20.62 4.05
N ASN A 148 21.41 -19.40 3.91
CA ASN A 148 22.23 -18.94 2.79
C ASN A 148 21.52 -18.89 1.42
N SER A 149 20.20 -19.12 1.35
CA SER A 149 19.46 -18.90 0.11
C SER A 149 19.31 -17.41 -0.18
N LEU A 150 19.55 -17.00 -1.42
CA LEU A 150 19.63 -15.59 -1.81
C LEU A 150 18.87 -15.32 -3.12
N LEU A 151 18.01 -14.30 -3.09
CA LEU A 151 17.51 -13.63 -4.30
C LEU A 151 18.14 -12.24 -4.38
N THR A 152 18.68 -11.89 -5.54
CA THR A 152 19.20 -10.54 -5.82
C THR A 152 18.58 -9.99 -7.10
N LEU A 153 17.95 -8.81 -7.00
CA LEU A 153 17.55 -8.02 -8.15
C LEU A 153 18.52 -6.83 -8.26
N GLU A 154 19.24 -6.78 -9.37
CA GLU A 154 20.34 -5.83 -9.56
C GLU A 154 19.87 -4.46 -10.10
N ASP A 155 20.79 -3.50 -10.00
CA ASP A 155 20.59 -2.11 -10.37
C ASP A 155 20.23 -1.95 -11.84
N GLY A 156 19.13 -1.22 -12.09
CA GLY A 156 18.66 -0.89 -13.43
C GLY A 156 17.41 -1.68 -13.84
N LEU A 157 17.07 -2.73 -13.10
CA LEU A 157 15.91 -3.58 -13.38
C LEU A 157 14.60 -2.77 -13.31
N LYS A 158 13.69 -3.04 -14.26
CA LYS A 158 12.40 -2.33 -14.34
C LYS A 158 11.22 -3.26 -14.46
N PHE A 159 10.18 -2.95 -13.68
CA PHE A 159 8.83 -3.47 -13.79
C PHE A 159 7.93 -2.34 -14.28
N ASP A 160 7.29 -2.54 -15.42
CA ASP A 160 6.54 -1.51 -16.12
C ASP A 160 5.19 -2.08 -16.57
N THR A 161 4.11 -1.57 -15.98
CA THR A 161 2.74 -2.02 -16.28
C THR A 161 2.55 -3.52 -15.98
N CYS A 162 2.93 -3.94 -14.77
CA CYS A 162 2.74 -5.31 -14.28
C CYS A 162 1.44 -5.38 -13.45
N GLN A 163 0.45 -6.15 -13.89
CA GLN A 163 -0.91 -6.08 -13.36
C GLN A 163 -1.52 -7.46 -13.10
N ASN A 164 -2.40 -7.52 -12.09
CA ASN A 164 -3.13 -8.72 -11.73
C ASN A 164 -4.65 -8.51 -11.87
N ASP A 165 -5.35 -9.51 -12.42
CA ASP A 165 -6.80 -9.42 -12.72
C ASP A 165 -7.70 -10.00 -11.60
N SER A 166 -7.10 -10.49 -10.51
CA SER A 166 -7.81 -11.06 -9.37
C SER A 166 -8.03 -10.05 -8.24
N ASN A 167 -9.21 -10.10 -7.64
CA ASN A 167 -9.62 -9.36 -6.44
C ASN A 167 -8.85 -9.73 -5.15
N TYR A 168 -7.98 -10.75 -5.20
CA TYR A 168 -7.18 -11.21 -4.07
C TYR A 168 -5.68 -11.31 -4.39
N SER A 169 -5.28 -10.83 -5.57
CA SER A 169 -3.89 -10.88 -6.03
C SER A 169 -2.94 -10.01 -5.22
N GLN A 170 -1.71 -10.46 -5.11
CA GLN A 170 -0.66 -9.83 -4.32
C GLN A 170 0.56 -9.57 -5.21
N GLY A 171 1.15 -8.38 -5.08
CA GLY A 171 2.41 -8.05 -5.74
C GLY A 171 2.27 -7.80 -7.24
N GLY A 172 1.93 -6.58 -7.64
CA GLY A 172 1.73 -6.26 -9.06
C GLY A 172 2.97 -6.55 -9.90
N GLY A 173 4.12 -6.03 -9.49
CA GLY A 173 5.40 -6.42 -10.06
C GLY A 173 5.91 -7.74 -9.50
N ILE A 174 6.02 -7.83 -8.17
CA ILE A 174 6.61 -9.00 -7.50
C ILE A 174 5.79 -9.42 -6.31
N TYR A 175 5.52 -10.72 -6.25
CA TYR A 175 5.17 -11.41 -5.02
C TYR A 175 6.37 -12.22 -4.55
N PHE A 176 6.73 -12.11 -3.28
CA PHE A 176 7.68 -13.07 -2.73
C PHE A 176 7.52 -13.38 -1.25
N GLU A 177 7.85 -14.62 -0.94
CA GLU A 177 7.89 -15.19 0.40
C GLU A 177 9.33 -15.52 0.79
N ILE A 178 9.78 -15.05 1.95
CA ILE A 178 11.11 -15.35 2.50
C ILE A 178 10.95 -16.12 3.80
N TYR A 179 11.68 -17.22 3.98
CA TYR A 179 11.76 -17.89 5.27
C TYR A 179 13.00 -18.73 5.54
N GLY A 180 13.26 -19.04 6.81
CA GLY A 180 14.29 -19.98 7.22
C GLY A 180 15.70 -19.45 7.06
N GLN A 181 15.96 -18.21 7.51
CA GLN A 181 17.25 -17.50 7.42
C GLN A 181 17.68 -17.18 5.98
N ALA A 182 16.72 -17.11 5.07
CA ALA A 182 16.93 -16.66 3.71
C ALA A 182 17.11 -15.13 3.62
N THR A 183 17.79 -14.69 2.56
CA THR A 183 18.04 -13.29 2.27
C THR A 183 17.47 -12.90 0.91
N SER A 184 16.93 -11.70 0.80
CA SER A 184 16.63 -11.08 -0.49
C SER A 184 17.08 -9.63 -0.53
N ILE A 185 17.60 -9.21 -1.68
CA ILE A 185 18.14 -7.87 -1.93
C ILE A 185 17.51 -7.33 -3.21
N ILE A 186 16.85 -6.18 -3.11
CA ILE A 186 16.27 -5.46 -4.24
C ILE A 186 16.98 -4.11 -4.31
N ASN A 187 17.87 -3.96 -5.29
CA ASN A 187 18.80 -2.84 -5.39
C ASN A 187 18.52 -2.00 -6.64
N ASN A 188 18.25 -0.70 -6.48
CA ASN A 188 17.98 0.27 -7.54
C ASN A 188 16.95 -0.19 -8.58
N VAL A 189 15.91 -0.90 -8.14
CA VAL A 189 14.84 -1.40 -9.01
C VAL A 189 13.73 -0.35 -9.16
N GLN A 190 13.14 -0.26 -10.36
CA GLN A 190 12.02 0.64 -10.64
C GLN A 190 10.72 -0.14 -10.87
N PHE A 191 9.68 0.17 -10.10
CA PHE A 191 8.31 -0.29 -10.30
C PHE A 191 7.46 0.87 -10.80
N SER A 192 6.87 0.72 -11.98
CA SER A 192 6.07 1.75 -12.64
C SER A 192 4.73 1.18 -13.11
N TYR A 193 3.63 1.85 -12.76
CA TYR A 193 2.27 1.47 -13.21
C TYR A 193 1.86 0.03 -12.86
N CYS A 194 2.42 -0.51 -11.78
CA CYS A 194 2.08 -1.85 -11.31
C CYS A 194 0.79 -1.83 -10.46
N ASN A 195 -0.05 -2.85 -10.59
CA ASN A 195 -1.34 -2.94 -9.88
C ASN A 195 -1.61 -4.35 -9.34
N ALA A 196 -2.09 -4.44 -8.10
CA ALA A 196 -2.56 -5.69 -7.47
C ALA A 196 -3.62 -5.40 -6.40
N SER A 197 -4.27 -6.43 -5.84
CA SER A 197 -5.16 -6.21 -4.69
C SER A 197 -4.38 -5.77 -3.43
N SER A 198 -3.13 -6.18 -3.28
CA SER A 198 -2.22 -5.72 -2.22
C SER A 198 -0.79 -5.69 -2.70
N GLY A 199 -0.03 -4.64 -2.35
CA GLY A 199 1.35 -4.49 -2.82
C GLY A 199 1.39 -4.19 -4.32
N GLY A 200 0.90 -3.02 -4.72
CA GLY A 200 0.74 -2.68 -6.14
C GLY A 200 2.04 -2.83 -6.95
N GLY A 201 3.19 -2.44 -6.39
CA GLY A 201 4.49 -2.84 -6.93
C GLY A 201 4.96 -4.18 -6.38
N VAL A 202 5.04 -4.29 -5.06
CA VAL A 202 5.64 -5.44 -4.38
C VAL A 202 4.80 -5.89 -3.19
N TYR A 203 4.63 -7.20 -3.07
CA TYR A 203 4.15 -7.86 -1.87
C TYR A 203 5.23 -8.76 -1.28
N LEU A 204 5.52 -8.57 0.01
CA LEU A 204 6.53 -9.31 0.76
C LEU A 204 5.90 -9.97 1.98
N TYR A 205 6.09 -11.29 2.10
CA TYR A 205 5.80 -12.04 3.32
C TYR A 205 7.06 -12.71 3.89
N GLY A 206 7.46 -12.31 5.10
CA GLY A 206 8.65 -12.83 5.77
C GLY A 206 8.32 -13.60 7.06
N ARG A 207 8.82 -14.84 7.20
CA ARG A 207 8.65 -15.65 8.42
C ARG A 207 9.91 -16.47 8.75
N ASN A 208 10.03 -16.99 9.98
CA ASN A 208 11.17 -17.80 10.44
C ASN A 208 12.57 -17.19 10.15
N GLN A 209 12.87 -16.00 10.69
CA GLN A 209 14.16 -15.27 10.53
C GLN A 209 14.45 -14.92 9.07
N VAL A 210 14.22 -13.68 8.67
CA VAL A 210 14.45 -13.21 7.30
C VAL A 210 15.37 -12.02 7.28
N LYS A 211 16.12 -11.84 6.19
CA LYS A 211 16.79 -10.58 5.87
C LYS A 211 16.31 -10.06 4.52
N GLN A 212 15.55 -8.97 4.55
CA GLN A 212 15.16 -8.26 3.34
C GLN A 212 15.81 -6.89 3.30
N ILE A 213 16.44 -6.56 2.17
CA ILE A 213 16.99 -5.22 1.91
C ILE A 213 16.33 -4.66 0.66
N PHE A 214 15.75 -3.48 0.77
CA PHE A 214 15.45 -2.60 -0.36
C PHE A 214 16.44 -1.43 -0.33
N ASP A 215 17.16 -1.23 -1.42
CA ASP A 215 18.16 -0.16 -1.56
C ASP A 215 17.90 0.61 -2.85
N GLY A 216 17.72 1.93 -2.76
CA GLY A 216 17.51 2.84 -3.89
C GLY A 216 16.30 2.53 -4.79
N THR A 217 15.37 1.71 -4.31
CA THR A 217 14.22 1.24 -5.09
C THR A 217 13.13 2.31 -5.18
N LYS A 218 12.53 2.46 -6.38
CA LYS A 218 11.48 3.45 -6.65
C LYS A 218 10.17 2.81 -7.10
N PHE A 219 9.08 3.25 -6.50
CA PHE A 219 7.70 2.92 -6.86
C PHE A 219 7.02 4.17 -7.42
N THR A 220 6.49 4.10 -8.65
CA THR A 220 5.88 5.24 -9.34
C THR A 220 4.53 4.84 -9.94
N ASN A 221 3.48 5.59 -9.62
CA ASN A 221 2.13 5.33 -10.13
C ASN A 221 1.65 3.89 -9.87
N CYS A 222 2.08 3.26 -8.78
CA CYS A 222 1.63 1.94 -8.39
C CYS A 222 0.31 2.03 -7.62
N GLU A 223 -0.61 1.11 -7.85
CA GLU A 223 -1.94 1.13 -7.24
C GLU A 223 -2.24 -0.20 -6.56
N ALA A 224 -2.94 -0.16 -5.44
CA ALA A 224 -3.55 -1.36 -4.87
C ALA A 224 -5.02 -1.16 -4.49
N TYR A 225 -5.75 -2.25 -4.32
CA TYR A 225 -7.13 -2.15 -3.84
C TYR A 225 -7.22 -2.08 -2.31
N TYR A 226 -6.46 -2.90 -1.57
CA TYR A 226 -6.57 -3.00 -0.11
C TYR A 226 -5.40 -2.39 0.65
N ASP A 227 -4.16 -2.71 0.31
CA ASP A 227 -3.03 -2.39 1.18
C ASP A 227 -1.74 -2.19 0.38
N GLY A 228 -0.98 -1.12 0.67
CA GLY A 228 0.36 -0.90 0.12
C GLY A 228 0.37 -0.65 -1.38
N GLY A 229 0.03 0.56 -1.84
CA GLY A 229 0.00 0.86 -3.28
C GLY A 229 1.35 0.67 -3.96
N GLY A 230 2.46 0.99 -3.30
CA GLY A 230 3.80 0.62 -3.75
C GLY A 230 4.26 -0.71 -3.18
N LEU A 231 4.37 -0.78 -1.85
CA LEU A 231 4.90 -1.93 -1.12
C LEU A 231 3.94 -2.34 0.01
N ASN A 232 3.61 -3.62 0.04
CA ASN A 232 3.01 -4.27 1.19
C ASN A 232 4.03 -5.25 1.79
N ALA A 233 4.43 -5.03 3.03
CA ALA A 233 5.41 -5.86 3.72
C ALA A 233 4.84 -6.35 5.06
N ARG A 234 4.84 -7.68 5.23
CA ARG A 234 4.45 -8.33 6.48
C ARG A 234 5.57 -9.25 6.95
N ILE A 235 6.13 -8.93 8.10
CA ILE A 235 7.21 -9.71 8.70
C ILE A 235 6.70 -10.30 10.03
N ASP A 236 6.52 -11.61 10.04
CA ASP A 236 5.96 -12.39 11.15
C ASP A 236 7.03 -13.31 11.74
N SER A 237 8.14 -12.75 12.22
CA SER A 237 9.18 -13.60 12.81
C SER A 237 10.22 -12.87 13.67
N GLN A 238 10.66 -13.58 14.70
CA GLN A 238 11.74 -13.14 15.58
C GLN A 238 13.08 -13.11 14.84
N ASN A 239 13.94 -12.18 15.24
CA ASN A 239 15.29 -11.94 14.71
C ASN A 239 15.35 -11.69 13.20
N SER A 240 14.28 -11.14 12.63
CA SER A 240 14.22 -10.74 11.23
C SER A 240 14.69 -9.30 11.06
N VAL A 241 15.26 -9.01 9.90
CA VAL A 241 15.79 -7.72 9.49
C VAL A 241 15.07 -7.27 8.23
N LEU A 242 14.45 -6.09 8.30
CA LEU A 242 13.95 -5.36 7.13
C LEU A 242 14.70 -4.04 7.05
N GLU A 243 15.42 -3.82 5.95
CA GLU A 243 16.17 -2.59 5.68
C GLU A 243 15.51 -1.85 4.51
N LEU A 244 15.14 -0.59 4.73
CA LEU A 244 14.67 0.33 3.69
C LEU A 244 15.68 1.47 3.57
N ILE A 245 16.37 1.53 2.43
CA ILE A 245 17.47 2.47 2.17
C ILE A 245 17.12 3.26 0.92
N ASN A 246 17.02 4.58 1.03
CA ASN A 246 16.79 5.50 -0.09
C ASN A 246 15.57 5.14 -0.98
N ILE A 247 14.41 4.88 -0.36
CA ILE A 247 13.21 4.40 -1.07
C ILE A 247 12.32 5.57 -1.48
N THR A 248 11.82 5.55 -2.71
CA THR A 248 10.86 6.57 -3.18
C THR A 248 9.52 5.93 -3.56
N PHE A 249 8.44 6.45 -2.99
CA PHE A 249 7.07 6.20 -3.39
C PHE A 249 6.47 7.49 -3.97
N GLU A 250 6.12 7.47 -5.25
CA GLU A 250 5.58 8.64 -5.96
C GLU A 250 4.26 8.28 -6.65
N ASN A 251 3.19 9.01 -6.33
CA ASN A 251 1.84 8.77 -6.83
C ASN A 251 1.34 7.33 -6.58
N CYS A 252 1.76 6.71 -5.47
CA CYS A 252 1.29 5.38 -5.07
C CYS A 252 -0.02 5.48 -4.28
N ASN A 253 -1.05 4.75 -4.69
CA ASN A 253 -2.41 4.92 -4.17
C ASN A 253 -3.06 3.59 -3.78
N VAL A 254 -3.99 3.66 -2.83
CA VAL A 254 -4.88 2.54 -2.53
C VAL A 254 -6.34 3.00 -2.57
N ILE A 255 -7.14 2.36 -3.42
CA ILE A 255 -8.47 2.86 -3.82
C ILE A 255 -9.66 2.29 -3.01
N GLY A 256 -9.48 1.20 -2.26
CA GLY A 256 -10.56 0.57 -1.50
C GLY A 256 -10.99 1.36 -0.25
N ASP A 257 -12.20 1.13 0.24
CA ASP A 257 -12.78 1.87 1.37
C ASP A 257 -12.10 1.62 2.73
N ASN A 258 -11.47 0.45 2.89
CA ASN A 258 -10.74 0.03 4.09
C ASN A 258 -9.22 0.02 3.87
N SER A 259 -8.75 0.89 2.98
CA SER A 259 -7.39 0.87 2.45
C SER A 259 -6.31 1.38 3.38
N LYS A 260 -5.12 0.78 3.33
CA LYS A 260 -4.00 1.15 4.21
C LYS A 260 -2.71 1.40 3.43
N GLY A 261 -2.03 2.50 3.73
CA GLY A 261 -0.67 2.76 3.23
C GLY A 261 -0.59 2.99 1.72
N GLY A 262 -0.83 4.22 1.25
CA GLY A 262 -0.78 4.54 -0.18
C GLY A 262 0.55 4.17 -0.84
N GLY A 263 1.68 4.51 -0.21
CA GLY A 263 3.00 4.04 -0.61
C GLY A 263 3.37 2.71 0.05
N LEU A 264 3.38 2.69 1.38
CA LEU A 264 3.84 1.56 2.19
C LEU A 264 2.79 1.12 3.21
N TYR A 265 2.43 -0.16 3.18
CA TYR A 265 1.81 -0.83 4.32
C TYR A 265 2.80 -1.79 4.95
N LEU A 266 3.07 -1.61 6.24
CA LEU A 266 4.06 -2.38 6.99
C LEU A 266 3.45 -2.98 8.25
N VAL A 267 3.56 -4.30 8.39
CA VAL A 267 3.21 -5.03 9.62
C VAL A 267 4.45 -5.74 10.13
N VAL A 268 4.82 -5.43 11.38
CA VAL A 268 5.96 -6.02 12.07
C VAL A 268 5.52 -6.60 13.41
N ASN A 269 5.82 -7.87 13.60
CA ASN A 269 5.51 -8.64 14.81
C ASN A 269 6.78 -8.93 15.65
N THR A 270 6.62 -9.60 16.79
CA THR A 270 7.64 -9.84 17.84
C THR A 270 9.10 -10.01 17.36
N ASN A 271 10.01 -9.27 18.00
CA ASN A 271 11.49 -9.37 17.91
C ASN A 271 12.10 -9.08 16.52
N ILE A 272 11.58 -8.09 15.80
CA ILE A 272 12.11 -7.64 14.50
C ILE A 272 13.01 -6.40 14.67
N SER A 273 14.08 -6.36 13.89
CA SER A 273 14.87 -5.15 13.63
C SER A 273 14.42 -4.53 12.31
N LEU A 274 13.63 -3.45 12.37
CA LEU A 274 13.37 -2.59 11.21
C LEU A 274 14.35 -1.43 11.23
N LEU A 275 15.13 -1.30 10.15
CA LEU A 275 16.03 -0.19 9.95
C LEU A 275 15.61 0.60 8.72
N ILE A 276 15.33 1.88 8.93
CA ILE A 276 15.27 2.88 7.85
C ILE A 276 16.48 3.77 8.05
N SER A 277 17.50 3.63 7.20
CA SER A 277 18.82 4.24 7.41
C SER A 277 19.09 5.48 6.56
N GLU A 278 18.38 5.64 5.44
CA GLU A 278 18.49 6.79 4.55
C GLU A 278 17.13 7.46 4.32
N THR A 279 17.04 8.39 3.38
CA THR A 279 15.81 9.14 3.11
C THR A 279 14.78 8.25 2.42
N CYS A 280 13.60 8.06 3.01
CA CYS A 280 12.45 7.47 2.33
C CYS A 280 11.41 8.55 2.06
N LEU A 281 11.10 8.75 0.77
CA LEU A 281 10.17 9.77 0.29
C LEU A 281 8.81 9.17 -0.09
N PHE A 282 7.74 9.79 0.38
CA PHE A 282 6.36 9.50 0.03
C PHE A 282 5.74 10.77 -0.55
N LYS A 283 5.49 10.78 -1.86
CA LYS A 283 5.01 11.95 -2.57
C LYS A 283 3.72 11.66 -3.31
N ASN A 284 2.70 12.50 -3.11
CA ASN A 284 1.39 12.37 -3.74
C ASN A 284 0.73 11.00 -3.51
N CYS A 285 1.02 10.36 -2.37
CA CYS A 285 0.44 9.06 -2.04
C CYS A 285 -0.90 9.22 -1.31
N SER A 286 -1.84 8.32 -1.58
CA SER A 286 -3.15 8.37 -0.91
C SER A 286 -3.71 6.99 -0.53
N SER A 287 -4.51 6.97 0.54
CA SER A 287 -5.36 5.84 0.89
C SER A 287 -6.74 6.32 1.34
N GLY A 288 -7.77 5.57 1.01
CA GLY A 288 -9.15 5.83 1.42
C GLY A 288 -9.44 5.68 2.93
N PHE A 289 -8.55 5.06 3.71
CA PHE A 289 -8.77 4.87 5.16
C PHE A 289 -7.59 5.32 6.04
N VAL A 290 -6.43 4.66 6.02
CA VAL A 290 -5.34 5.00 6.96
C VAL A 290 -3.96 5.08 6.32
N GLY A 291 -3.20 6.11 6.69
CA GLY A 291 -1.82 6.29 6.24
C GLY A 291 -1.74 6.57 4.74
N GLY A 292 -1.85 7.83 4.34
CA GLY A 292 -1.86 8.19 2.92
C GLY A 292 -0.53 7.87 2.25
N GLY A 293 0.59 8.17 2.90
CA GLY A 293 1.92 7.68 2.50
C GLY A 293 2.24 6.32 3.10
N CYS A 294 2.17 6.20 4.42
CA CYS A 294 2.59 5.00 5.15
C CYS A 294 1.59 4.61 6.24
N SER A 295 1.30 3.31 6.35
CA SER A 295 0.60 2.72 7.50
C SER A 295 1.49 1.64 8.12
N MET A 296 1.85 1.83 9.39
CA MET A 296 2.74 0.95 10.14
C MET A 296 2.03 0.37 11.36
N ILE A 297 2.10 -0.95 11.52
CA ILE A 297 1.52 -1.70 12.64
C ILE A 297 2.64 -2.47 13.34
N CYS A 298 2.83 -2.16 14.62
CA CYS A 298 3.80 -2.79 15.49
C CYS A 298 3.08 -3.54 16.61
N GLU A 299 2.97 -4.87 16.46
CA GLU A 299 2.23 -5.74 17.38
C GLU A 299 3.15 -6.80 18.00
N GLY A 300 3.49 -6.65 19.28
CA GLY A 300 4.22 -7.68 20.01
C GLY A 300 5.15 -7.15 21.09
N SER A 301 5.55 -8.04 21.98
CA SER A 301 6.58 -7.76 22.98
C SER A 301 7.96 -7.58 22.32
N GLU A 302 8.82 -6.78 22.95
CA GLU A 302 10.25 -6.64 22.59
C GLU A 302 10.53 -6.12 21.17
N ILE A 303 9.55 -5.47 20.52
CA ILE A 303 9.79 -4.78 19.24
C ILE A 303 10.55 -3.47 19.51
N GLN A 304 11.69 -3.30 18.84
CA GLN A 304 12.49 -2.08 18.86
C GLN A 304 12.79 -1.65 17.42
N ILE A 305 12.11 -0.60 16.98
CA ILE A 305 12.29 -0.05 15.63
C ILE A 305 13.07 1.24 15.74
N GLN A 306 14.13 1.35 14.93
CA GLN A 306 14.94 2.56 14.84
C GLN A 306 14.92 3.10 13.41
N ILE A 307 14.35 4.28 13.26
CA ILE A 307 14.37 5.05 12.03
C ILE A 307 15.47 6.11 12.18
N THR A 308 16.65 5.77 11.67
CA THR A 308 17.86 6.61 11.76
C THR A 308 17.98 7.57 10.58
N GLY A 309 17.47 7.16 9.43
CA GLY A 309 17.27 7.97 8.23
C GLY A 309 16.11 8.94 8.36
N LYS A 310 15.74 9.56 7.23
CA LYS A 310 14.71 10.60 7.16
C LYS A 310 13.45 10.07 6.49
N LEU A 311 12.29 10.29 7.10
CA LEU A 311 11.00 10.06 6.44
C LEU A 311 10.43 11.38 5.92
N GLU A 312 10.10 11.45 4.63
CA GLU A 312 9.51 12.64 4.02
C GLU A 312 8.15 12.31 3.42
N PHE A 313 7.11 13.03 3.85
CA PHE A 313 5.76 12.91 3.33
C PHE A 313 5.35 14.25 2.69
N GLU A 314 5.09 14.27 1.40
CA GLU A 314 4.66 15.45 0.64
C GLU A 314 3.34 15.17 -0.06
N ASN A 315 2.33 16.03 0.21
CA ASN A 315 1.03 15.98 -0.45
C ASN A 315 0.35 14.60 -0.33
N CYS A 316 0.41 13.99 0.85
CA CYS A 316 -0.22 12.71 1.13
C CYS A 316 -1.60 12.88 1.77
N SER A 317 -2.52 11.94 1.51
CA SER A 317 -3.89 12.04 2.06
C SER A 317 -4.53 10.72 2.49
N SER A 318 -5.30 10.75 3.58
CA SER A 318 -6.15 9.63 4.01
C SER A 318 -7.27 10.05 4.95
N LYS A 319 -8.07 9.14 5.52
CA LYS A 319 -8.99 9.51 6.61
C LYS A 319 -8.23 9.67 7.94
N SER A 320 -7.26 8.81 8.24
CA SER A 320 -6.44 8.91 9.47
C SER A 320 -4.95 8.85 9.16
N GLY A 321 -4.22 9.92 9.42
CA GLY A 321 -2.80 10.03 9.11
C GLY A 321 -2.58 10.31 7.63
N GLY A 322 -2.65 11.58 7.22
CA GLY A 322 -2.53 11.94 5.81
C GLY A 322 -1.18 11.53 5.24
N GLY A 323 -0.08 11.82 5.95
CA GLY A 323 1.23 11.24 5.68
C GLY A 323 1.36 9.83 6.25
N MET A 324 1.27 9.69 7.57
CA MET A 324 1.55 8.44 8.27
C MET A 324 0.49 8.06 9.31
N ARG A 325 0.13 6.78 9.34
CA ARG A 325 -0.57 6.15 10.47
C ARG A 325 0.39 5.18 11.14
N ILE A 326 0.54 5.28 12.47
CA ILE A 326 1.35 4.32 13.24
C ILE A 326 0.60 3.78 14.45
N ASN A 327 0.48 2.45 14.52
CA ASN A 327 -0.10 1.74 15.65
C ASN A 327 1.00 0.98 16.41
N ILE A 328 1.11 1.23 17.72
CA ILE A 328 2.16 0.65 18.57
C ILE A 328 1.48 0.05 19.81
N ASN A 329 1.57 -1.27 19.97
CA ASN A 329 0.96 -1.98 21.11
C ASN A 329 2.01 -2.82 21.86
N ASN A 330 1.63 -3.27 23.07
CA ASN A 330 2.31 -4.35 23.80
C ASN A 330 3.80 -4.09 24.05
N GLN A 331 4.14 -2.91 24.57
CA GLN A 331 5.51 -2.49 24.88
C GLN A 331 6.45 -2.36 23.66
N ALA A 332 5.92 -2.43 22.43
CA ALA A 332 6.69 -2.09 21.24
C ALA A 332 7.20 -0.64 21.31
N THR A 333 8.42 -0.42 20.81
CA THR A 333 9.07 0.89 20.80
C THR A 333 9.46 1.28 19.39
N VAL A 334 9.18 2.52 19.02
CA VAL A 334 9.56 3.10 17.73
C VAL A 334 10.23 4.44 18.00
N ASP A 335 11.48 4.58 17.60
CA ASP A 335 12.26 5.80 17.72
C ASP A 335 12.54 6.36 16.31
N ILE A 336 12.14 7.62 16.08
CA ILE A 336 12.25 8.31 14.79
C ILE A 336 13.12 9.55 14.97
N ASN A 337 14.27 9.56 14.30
CA ASN A 337 15.23 10.66 14.38
C ASN A 337 14.85 11.84 13.47
N GLN A 338 14.42 11.59 12.24
CA GLN A 338 14.07 12.67 11.31
C GLN A 338 12.79 12.35 10.55
N ILE A 339 11.81 13.26 10.60
CA ILE A 339 10.54 13.09 9.91
C ILE A 339 9.92 14.42 9.53
N SER A 340 9.49 14.56 8.27
CA SER A 340 8.83 15.77 7.80
C SER A 340 7.53 15.46 7.05
N PHE A 341 6.50 16.24 7.35
CA PHE A 341 5.21 16.22 6.69
C PHE A 341 4.95 17.58 6.07
N LYS A 342 4.57 17.60 4.80
CA LYS A 342 4.26 18.81 4.05
C LYS A 342 2.98 18.62 3.25
N ASP A 343 2.07 19.59 3.34
CA ASP A 343 0.81 19.62 2.59
C ASP A 343 -0.02 18.32 2.73
N CYS A 344 0.04 17.66 3.90
CA CYS A 344 -0.66 16.41 4.15
C CYS A 344 -2.08 16.65 4.70
N LEU A 345 -3.06 15.87 4.23
CA LEU A 345 -4.48 16.06 4.53
C LEU A 345 -5.11 14.81 5.14
N ALA A 346 -5.87 14.96 6.23
CA ALA A 346 -6.67 13.86 6.77
C ALA A 346 -7.98 14.29 7.43
N GLN A 347 -8.81 13.34 7.87
CA GLN A 347 -9.86 13.65 8.85
C GLN A 347 -9.31 13.73 10.27
N SER A 348 -8.27 12.96 10.60
CA SER A 348 -7.56 13.02 11.88
C SER A 348 -6.06 12.86 11.66
N GLY A 349 -5.28 13.81 12.14
CA GLY A 349 -3.81 13.79 11.99
C GLY A 349 -3.41 14.05 10.54
N GLY A 350 -3.37 15.31 10.12
CA GLY A 350 -3.06 15.67 8.73
C GLY A 350 -1.70 15.12 8.30
N GLY A 351 -0.67 15.32 9.14
CA GLY A 351 0.61 14.64 8.97
C GLY A 351 0.60 13.22 9.54
N LEU A 352 0.39 13.09 10.85
CA LEU A 352 0.56 11.85 11.60
C LEU A 352 -0.68 11.51 12.43
N TYR A 353 -1.12 10.25 12.36
CA TYR A 353 -2.01 9.66 13.34
C TYR A 353 -1.27 8.57 14.13
N ALA A 354 -1.15 8.77 15.44
CA ALA A 354 -0.50 7.83 16.36
C ALA A 354 -1.52 7.15 17.29
N ASP A 355 -1.45 5.83 17.39
CA ASP A 355 -2.30 5.03 18.29
C ASP A 355 -1.41 4.12 19.12
N ILE A 356 -1.30 4.44 20.40
CA ILE A 356 -0.25 3.90 21.26
C ILE A 356 -0.89 3.31 22.50
N LYS A 357 -0.76 1.99 22.69
CA LYS A 357 -1.49 1.26 23.74
C LYS A 357 -0.59 0.27 24.47
N TYR A 358 -1.03 -0.13 25.66
CA TYR A 358 -0.48 -1.29 26.39
C TYR A 358 1.05 -1.21 26.55
N GLY A 359 1.53 -0.06 27.05
CA GLY A 359 2.96 0.20 27.23
C GLY A 359 3.76 0.54 25.96
N GLY A 360 3.12 0.58 24.78
CA GLY A 360 3.77 0.98 23.54
C GLY A 360 4.36 2.39 23.61
N LYS A 361 5.40 2.67 22.83
CA LYS A 361 6.13 3.95 22.87
C LYS A 361 6.53 4.44 21.48
N LEU A 362 6.15 5.68 21.17
CA LEU A 362 6.66 6.44 20.03
C LEU A 362 7.56 7.58 20.55
N THR A 363 8.81 7.61 20.12
CA THR A 363 9.71 8.75 20.34
C THR A 363 10.02 9.41 19.00
N ILE A 364 9.78 10.71 18.88
CA ILE A 364 10.26 11.56 17.80
C ILE A 364 11.32 12.48 18.43
N ASN A 365 12.59 12.20 18.17
CA ASN A 365 13.73 12.72 18.95
C ASN A 365 14.82 13.41 18.11
N GLY A 366 14.48 13.96 16.95
CA GLY A 366 15.39 14.81 16.19
C GLY A 366 14.60 15.77 15.30
N ILE A 367 15.16 16.11 14.13
CA ILE A 367 14.60 17.14 13.26
C ILE A 367 13.23 16.69 12.74
N CYS A 368 12.18 17.31 13.27
CA CYS A 368 10.81 17.04 12.88
C CYS A 368 10.11 18.30 12.40
N SER A 369 9.39 18.22 11.29
CA SER A 369 8.65 19.35 10.72
C SER A 369 7.26 18.93 10.25
N PHE A 370 6.24 19.70 10.60
CA PHE A 370 4.89 19.63 10.05
C PHE A 370 4.59 20.98 9.40
N LEU A 371 4.41 21.00 8.09
CA LEU A 371 4.13 22.21 7.31
C LEU A 371 2.81 22.04 6.58
N ASN A 372 1.90 23.01 6.73
CA ASN A 372 0.62 23.04 6.01
C ASN A 372 -0.18 21.75 6.11
N CYS A 373 -0.09 21.06 7.26
CA CYS A 373 -0.84 19.83 7.46
C CYS A 373 -2.23 20.15 7.99
N GLU A 374 -3.24 19.49 7.44
CA GLU A 374 -4.64 19.85 7.66
C GLU A 374 -5.47 18.64 8.08
N SER A 375 -6.34 18.80 9.08
CA SER A 375 -7.36 17.80 9.39
C SER A 375 -8.61 18.34 10.08
N LEU A 376 -9.53 17.44 10.49
CA LEU A 376 -10.62 17.84 11.40
C LEU A 376 -10.16 17.89 12.85
N ASN A 377 -9.17 17.09 13.26
CA ASN A 377 -8.57 17.13 14.61
C ASN A 377 -7.09 16.78 14.51
N GLY A 378 -6.22 17.64 15.05
CA GLY A 378 -4.78 17.44 14.94
C GLY A 378 -4.30 17.75 13.53
N GLY A 379 -4.18 19.02 13.16
CA GLY A 379 -3.74 19.40 11.81
C GLY A 379 -2.39 18.78 11.47
N GLY A 380 -1.42 18.88 12.38
CA GLY A 380 -0.17 18.12 12.31
C GLY A 380 -0.32 16.68 12.80
N ILE A 381 -0.57 16.50 14.11
CA ILE A 381 -0.64 15.19 14.77
C ILE A 381 -2.00 14.99 15.44
N TYR A 382 -2.58 13.82 15.23
CA TYR A 382 -3.60 13.26 16.10
C TYR A 382 -3.02 12.08 16.87
N SER A 383 -3.23 12.00 18.18
CA SER A 383 -2.82 10.84 18.96
C SER A 383 -3.88 10.30 19.91
N TYR A 384 -3.93 8.97 20.02
CA TYR A 384 -4.72 8.24 21.01
C TYR A 384 -3.77 7.39 21.85
N ILE A 385 -3.67 7.68 23.14
CA ILE A 385 -2.65 7.13 24.04
C ILE A 385 -3.35 6.54 25.26
N ILE A 386 -3.28 5.22 25.44
CA ILE A 386 -3.95 4.53 26.55
C ILE A 386 -3.11 3.42 27.19
N SER A 387 -3.45 3.05 28.42
CA SER A 387 -2.89 1.86 29.11
C SER A 387 -1.35 1.82 29.08
N ASP A 388 -0.72 2.78 29.73
CA ASP A 388 0.73 3.02 29.79
C ASP A 388 1.40 3.39 28.46
N GLY A 389 0.63 3.63 27.40
CA GLY A 389 1.15 4.10 26.11
C GLY A 389 1.88 5.45 26.24
N GLN A 390 2.88 5.69 25.40
CA GLN A 390 3.74 6.87 25.48
C GLN A 390 4.00 7.53 24.13
N LEU A 391 3.73 8.83 24.04
CA LEU A 391 4.20 9.69 22.94
C LEU A 391 5.22 10.69 23.48
N ILE A 392 6.40 10.70 22.90
CA ILE A 392 7.48 11.62 23.27
C ILE A 392 7.92 12.38 22.01
N ILE A 393 7.85 13.71 22.06
CA ILE A 393 8.24 14.63 21.00
C ILE A 393 9.29 15.56 21.60
N MET A 394 10.50 15.59 21.06
CA MET A 394 11.61 16.38 21.62
C MET A 394 12.61 16.81 20.54
N ASN A 395 13.52 17.71 20.90
CA ASN A 395 14.63 18.19 20.06
C ASN A 395 14.20 19.03 18.84
N GLN A 396 13.45 20.12 19.07
CA GLN A 396 13.13 21.13 18.03
C GLN A 396 12.16 20.64 16.95
N CYS A 397 11.06 20.04 17.37
CA CYS A 397 9.94 19.73 16.47
C CYS A 397 9.18 21.00 16.10
N ILE A 398 9.04 21.29 14.81
CA ILE A 398 8.42 22.51 14.30
C ILE A 398 7.08 22.18 13.64
N PHE A 399 6.04 22.88 14.05
CA PHE A 399 4.71 22.88 13.43
C PHE A 399 4.49 24.26 12.85
N THR A 400 4.24 24.34 11.55
CA THR A 400 4.01 25.60 10.84
C THR A 400 2.74 25.49 10.01
N GLU A 401 1.84 26.45 10.19
CA GLU A 401 0.62 26.58 9.37
C GLU A 401 -0.24 25.30 9.35
N CYS A 402 -0.18 24.52 10.43
CA CYS A 402 -1.02 23.34 10.59
C CYS A 402 -2.41 23.75 11.06
N GLU A 403 -3.46 23.20 10.43
CA GLU A 403 -4.83 23.64 10.64
C GLU A 403 -5.80 22.49 10.98
N SER A 404 -6.68 22.75 11.94
CA SER A 404 -7.84 21.92 12.25
C SER A 404 -9.14 22.62 11.84
N LYS A 405 -9.82 22.13 10.79
CA LYS A 405 -10.93 22.85 10.13
C LYS A 405 -12.26 22.88 10.89
N SER A 406 -12.55 21.88 11.71
CA SER A 406 -13.84 21.81 12.43
C SER A 406 -13.77 21.13 13.79
N GLY A 407 -12.57 20.73 14.22
CA GLY A 407 -12.29 20.20 15.55
C GLY A 407 -11.04 20.85 16.13
N SER A 408 -10.38 20.18 17.08
CA SER A 408 -9.39 20.82 17.96
C SER A 408 -7.94 20.46 17.59
N GLY A 409 -6.99 21.26 18.07
CA GLY A 409 -5.56 20.98 17.92
C GLY A 409 -5.04 21.27 16.52
N GLY A 410 -4.79 22.52 16.17
CA GLY A 410 -4.25 22.86 14.85
C GLY A 410 -2.87 22.24 14.60
N GLY A 411 -1.97 22.27 15.59
CA GLY A 411 -0.74 21.49 15.58
C GLY A 411 -0.98 20.05 16.04
N ILE A 412 -1.36 19.87 17.31
CA ILE A 412 -1.53 18.54 17.93
C ILE A 412 -2.90 18.43 18.59
N TYR A 413 -3.57 17.31 18.36
CA TYR A 413 -4.69 16.85 19.18
C TYR A 413 -4.33 15.50 19.83
N SER A 414 -4.48 15.39 21.14
CA SER A 414 -4.21 14.13 21.84
C SER A 414 -5.28 13.79 22.86
N ASN A 415 -5.75 12.55 22.82
CA ASN A 415 -6.51 11.94 23.91
C ASN A 415 -5.59 10.98 24.66
N VAL A 416 -5.38 11.26 25.94
CA VAL A 416 -4.48 10.52 26.83
C VAL A 416 -5.30 9.98 27.99
N ASN A 417 -5.38 8.66 28.12
CA ASN A 417 -6.09 8.00 29.21
C ASN A 417 -5.25 6.88 29.82
N ASP A 418 -4.72 7.13 31.01
CA ASP A 418 -3.76 6.23 31.67
C ASP A 418 -2.51 6.05 30.81
N GLY A 419 -1.98 7.16 30.27
CA GLY A 419 -0.84 7.17 29.36
C GLY A 419 0.01 8.42 29.52
N ILE A 420 1.05 8.56 28.70
CA ILE A 420 2.04 9.62 28.81
C ILE A 420 2.18 10.36 27.49
N ILE A 421 2.10 11.68 27.54
CA ILE A 421 2.57 12.56 26.46
C ILE A 421 3.63 13.53 26.98
N LYS A 422 4.76 13.60 26.29
CA LYS A 422 5.84 14.54 26.58
C LYS A 422 6.19 15.33 25.32
N ILE A 423 6.16 16.65 25.44
CA ILE A 423 6.53 17.59 24.38
C ILE A 423 7.62 18.50 24.95
N GLU A 424 8.80 18.47 24.36
CA GLU A 424 9.96 19.23 24.80
C GLU A 424 10.58 19.98 23.61
N ASP A 425 10.97 21.23 23.82
CA ASP A 425 11.61 22.06 22.80
C ASP A 425 10.83 22.14 21.47
N ALA A 426 9.50 22.21 21.49
CA ALA A 426 8.67 22.27 20.27
C ALA A 426 8.27 23.71 19.90
N ILE A 427 8.13 24.00 18.60
CA ILE A 427 7.70 25.30 18.09
C ILE A 427 6.38 25.13 17.33
N PHE A 428 5.35 25.88 17.73
CA PHE A 428 4.07 25.98 17.02
C PHE A 428 3.94 27.37 16.44
N ASP A 429 4.04 27.49 15.12
CA ASP A 429 4.06 28.76 14.40
C ASP A 429 2.87 28.86 13.43
N ARG A 430 2.00 29.84 13.66
CA ARG A 430 0.77 30.06 12.87
C ARG A 430 -0.15 28.82 12.77
N CYS A 431 -0.16 27.96 13.78
CA CYS A 431 -1.10 26.84 13.83
C CYS A 431 -2.52 27.34 14.18
N ALA A 432 -3.54 26.77 13.56
CA ALA A 432 -4.91 27.27 13.73
C ALA A 432 -5.94 26.15 13.92
N CYS A 433 -7.02 26.46 14.63
CA CYS A 433 -8.23 25.64 14.60
C CYS A 433 -9.46 26.52 14.42
N SER A 434 -10.51 26.02 13.77
CA SER A 434 -11.77 26.74 13.59
C SER A 434 -12.85 26.27 14.58
N GLN A 435 -13.62 27.22 15.14
CA GLN A 435 -14.73 26.91 16.05
C GLN A 435 -15.76 25.96 15.37
N PRO A 436 -16.26 24.93 16.08
CA PRO A 436 -16.26 24.78 17.56
C PRO A 436 -14.98 24.18 18.16
N GLY A 437 -13.94 23.93 17.36
CA GLY A 437 -12.63 23.49 17.81
C GLY A 437 -11.91 24.47 18.75
N ASN A 438 -10.93 23.95 19.49
CA ASN A 438 -10.10 24.71 20.43
C ASN A 438 -8.61 24.29 20.32
N GLY A 439 -7.70 25.11 20.87
CA GLY A 439 -6.26 24.81 20.87
C GLY A 439 -5.64 24.92 19.48
N GLY A 440 -5.43 26.16 18.98
CA GLY A 440 -4.83 26.39 17.66
C GLY A 440 -3.45 25.73 17.51
N GLY A 441 -2.64 25.70 18.58
CA GLY A 441 -1.41 24.92 18.66
C GLY A 441 -1.68 23.49 19.13
N ILE A 442 -2.17 23.33 20.36
CA ILE A 442 -2.36 22.00 20.99
C ILE A 442 -3.72 21.90 21.68
N ALA A 443 -4.39 20.75 21.53
CA ALA A 443 -5.55 20.36 22.32
C ALA A 443 -5.33 18.99 22.97
N LEU A 444 -5.43 18.92 24.31
CA LEU A 444 -5.23 17.70 25.08
C LEU A 444 -6.48 17.34 25.90
N ILE A 445 -6.86 16.06 25.83
CA ILE A 445 -7.86 15.45 26.71
C ILE A 445 -7.12 14.52 27.67
N GLN A 446 -7.24 14.79 28.97
CA GLN A 446 -6.53 14.06 30.02
C GLN A 446 -7.51 13.18 30.83
N GLY A 447 -7.23 11.88 30.88
CA GLY A 447 -7.82 10.92 31.82
C GLY A 447 -7.10 10.90 33.17
N SER A 448 -7.74 10.34 34.20
CA SER A 448 -7.38 10.50 35.63
C SER A 448 -5.95 10.11 36.03
N SER A 449 -5.35 9.13 35.37
CA SER A 449 -3.96 8.66 35.66
C SER A 449 -2.93 9.12 34.63
N SER A 450 -3.30 10.03 33.72
CA SER A 450 -2.45 10.39 32.58
C SER A 450 -1.41 11.44 32.92
N ILE A 451 -0.21 11.31 32.36
CA ILE A 451 0.89 12.26 32.54
C ILE A 451 1.03 13.13 31.28
N ILE A 452 0.96 14.44 31.46
CA ILE A 452 1.19 15.43 30.41
C ILE A 452 2.40 16.29 30.84
N SER A 453 3.41 16.37 29.99
CA SER A 453 4.58 17.25 30.18
C SER A 453 4.80 18.09 28.93
N ILE A 454 4.79 19.42 29.07
CA ILE A 454 5.16 20.35 27.99
C ILE A 454 6.20 21.31 28.54
N THR A 455 7.41 21.25 28.00
CA THR A 455 8.55 22.04 28.48
C THR A 455 9.28 22.72 27.33
N ASN A 456 9.83 23.92 27.59
CA ASN A 456 10.66 24.69 26.65
C ASN A 456 10.05 24.88 25.24
N SER A 457 8.72 24.87 25.14
CA SER A 457 8.02 24.94 23.85
C SER A 457 7.43 26.33 23.62
N SER A 458 7.45 26.81 22.38
CA SER A 458 6.99 28.15 21.99
C SER A 458 5.76 28.11 21.09
N PHE A 459 4.86 29.07 21.27
CA PHE A 459 3.65 29.24 20.47
C PHE A 459 3.67 30.65 19.86
N ASN A 460 3.74 30.73 18.54
CA ASN A 460 3.86 31.96 17.78
C ASN A 460 2.63 32.06 16.86
N ASP A 461 1.88 33.16 16.96
CA ASP A 461 0.74 33.48 16.08
C ASP A 461 -0.30 32.35 15.89
N SER A 462 -0.38 31.43 16.85
CA SER A 462 -1.29 30.30 16.81
C SER A 462 -2.65 30.68 17.39
N LYS A 463 -3.76 30.25 16.78
CA LYS A 463 -5.07 30.82 17.10
C LYS A 463 -6.27 29.89 16.90
N THR A 464 -7.31 30.13 17.69
CA THR A 464 -8.66 29.64 17.42
C THR A 464 -9.44 30.66 16.60
N ILE A 465 -9.83 30.31 15.38
CA ILE A 465 -10.60 31.14 14.45
C ILE A 465 -12.08 31.11 14.85
N SER A 466 -12.66 32.28 15.09
CA SER A 466 -14.06 32.43 15.51
C SER A 466 -15.05 32.09 14.40
N ASN A 467 -16.10 31.33 14.72
CA ASN A 467 -17.23 31.03 13.86
C ASN A 467 -18.50 31.72 14.42
N SER A 468 -19.09 32.64 13.66
CA SER A 468 -20.22 33.46 14.10
C SER A 468 -21.50 32.67 14.38
N LEU A 469 -21.56 31.40 13.96
CA LEU A 469 -22.72 30.51 14.15
C LEU A 469 -22.69 29.69 15.45
N ASP A 470 -21.53 29.55 16.13
CA ASP A 470 -21.43 28.85 17.42
C ASP A 470 -20.40 29.50 18.36
N GLN A 471 -20.87 30.41 19.22
CA GLN A 471 -20.04 31.16 20.17
C GLN A 471 -19.79 30.44 21.50
N ARG A 472 -20.20 29.16 21.64
CA ARG A 472 -20.00 28.40 22.90
C ARG A 472 -18.55 27.97 23.11
N TYR A 473 -17.75 27.99 22.05
CA TYR A 473 -16.37 27.52 21.99
C TYR A 473 -15.43 28.66 21.60
N GLY A 474 -14.10 28.49 21.68
CA GLY A 474 -13.12 29.58 21.53
C GLY A 474 -12.21 29.83 22.74
N TRP A 475 -12.25 28.94 23.74
CA TRP A 475 -11.39 29.02 24.91
C TRP A 475 -10.05 28.30 24.63
N GLY A 476 -8.93 28.87 25.07
CA GLY A 476 -7.59 28.28 24.86
C GLY A 476 -7.02 28.52 23.46
N GLY A 477 -6.94 29.78 23.02
CA GLY A 477 -6.54 30.18 21.66
C GLY A 477 -5.32 29.44 21.08
N GLU A 478 -4.29 29.24 21.89
CA GLU A 478 -3.10 28.46 21.52
C GLU A 478 -3.13 27.03 22.09
N ILE A 479 -3.51 26.89 23.37
CA ILE A 479 -3.55 25.61 24.09
C ILE A 479 -4.90 25.44 24.80
N LEU A 480 -5.53 24.28 24.64
CA LEU A 480 -6.62 23.82 25.51
C LEU A 480 -6.24 22.50 26.20
N GLN A 481 -6.40 22.45 27.52
CA GLN A 481 -6.36 21.21 28.31
C GLN A 481 -7.72 20.99 28.99
N SER A 482 -8.37 19.87 28.69
CA SER A 482 -9.59 19.44 29.38
C SER A 482 -9.26 18.31 30.34
N VAL A 483 -9.40 18.58 31.65
CA VAL A 483 -9.22 17.58 32.71
C VAL A 483 -10.59 17.04 33.11
N PHE A 484 -10.84 15.76 32.89
CA PHE A 484 -12.02 15.09 33.45
C PHE A 484 -11.68 14.61 34.87
N ILE A 485 -12.00 15.42 35.88
CA ILE A 485 -11.79 15.07 37.29
C ILE A 485 -12.99 14.24 37.76
N GLU A 486 -12.83 12.92 37.96
CA GLU A 486 -13.63 12.22 38.97
C GLU A 486 -13.13 12.67 40.35
N ILE A 487 -14.05 13.08 41.21
CA ILE A 487 -13.77 13.66 42.53
C ILE A 487 -13.21 12.55 43.45
N SER A 488 -11.92 12.22 43.34
CA SER A 488 -11.20 11.41 44.32
C SER A 488 -9.66 11.43 44.25
N GLY A 489 -9.01 12.08 43.28
CA GLY A 489 -7.54 11.98 43.16
C GLY A 489 -6.85 13.20 42.59
N PHE A 490 -6.58 14.21 43.43
CA PHE A 490 -5.50 15.17 43.16
C PHE A 490 -4.23 14.63 43.85
N THR A 491 -3.21 14.25 43.08
CA THR A 491 -1.83 14.16 43.58
C THR A 491 -1.00 15.25 42.90
N GLU A 492 -0.09 15.85 43.65
CA GLU A 492 0.65 17.08 43.36
C GLU A 492 1.60 16.99 42.13
N ASP A 493 1.72 15.81 41.50
CA ASP A 493 2.68 15.53 40.42
C ASP A 493 2.12 15.66 38.98
N GLY A 494 0.83 15.97 38.80
CA GLY A 494 0.12 15.82 37.51
C GLY A 494 0.28 16.95 36.47
N LEU A 495 0.93 18.08 36.78
CA LEU A 495 1.13 19.18 35.82
C LEU A 495 2.42 19.96 36.12
N ARG A 496 3.36 19.99 35.18
CA ARG A 496 4.56 20.85 35.23
C ARG A 496 4.63 21.72 33.97
N LEU A 497 4.30 23.01 34.12
CA LEU A 497 4.59 24.06 33.15
C LEU A 497 5.75 24.89 33.72
N SER A 498 6.98 24.67 33.25
CA SER A 498 8.13 25.50 33.60
C SER A 498 8.40 26.51 32.50
N LYS A 499 8.71 27.75 32.90
CA LYS A 499 9.08 28.85 32.00
C LYS A 499 10.32 28.58 31.19
#